data_AF-A0A8T1YPC9-F1
#
_entry.id   AF-A0A8T1YPC9-F1
#
_cell.length_a   1.000
_cell.length_b   1.000
_cell.length_c   1.000
_cell.angle_alpha   90.00
_cell.angle_beta   90.00
_cell.angle_gamma   90.00
#
_symmetry.space_group_name_H-M   'P 1'
#
loop_
_entity.id
_entity.type
_entity.pdbx_description
1 polymer ?
#
loop_
_entity_poly.entity_id
_entity_poly.type
_entity_poly.pdbx_seq_one_letter_code
_entity_poly.pdbx_strand_id
1 'polypeptide(L)'
;MFPSTQLGTGENWTLMKTISVTEYLNYEDGKFSKSKGVGVFGNDVKDTNIPVEVWRYYLLTNRPEVSDTSFSWTDLQAKLNGELLNNLGNFVNRVLSFIAKPDNAVGVQVRDI
;
A
#
# COMPACT_ATOMS: atom_id res chain seq x y z
N MET A 1 -32.27 -1.52 0.47
CA MET A 1 -32.75 -0.21 0.98
C MET A 1 -32.53 0.90 -0.03
N PHE A 2 -31.29 1.34 -0.27
CA PHE A 2 -31.03 2.50 -1.14
C PHE A 2 -31.57 2.38 -2.59
N PRO A 3 -31.37 1.25 -3.32
CA PRO A 3 -31.97 1.09 -4.65
C PRO A 3 -33.51 1.09 -4.61
N SER A 4 -34.10 0.43 -3.61
CA SER A 4 -35.56 0.38 -3.42
C SER A 4 -36.14 1.78 -3.19
N THR A 5 -35.46 2.63 -2.41
CA THR A 5 -35.90 4.01 -2.19
C THR A 5 -35.80 4.85 -3.45
N GLN A 6 -34.77 4.67 -4.29
CA GLN A 6 -34.65 5.38 -5.57
C GLN A 6 -35.79 5.00 -6.52
N LEU A 7 -36.06 3.69 -6.68
CA LEU A 7 -37.15 3.20 -7.52
C LEU A 7 -38.52 3.68 -7.03
N GLY A 8 -38.72 3.75 -5.71
CA GLY A 8 -39.99 4.19 -5.11
C GLY A 8 -40.34 5.65 -5.37
N THR A 9 -39.37 6.49 -5.78
CA THR A 9 -39.65 7.89 -6.13
C THR A 9 -40.29 8.07 -7.51
N GLY A 10 -40.16 7.10 -8.41
CA GLY A 10 -40.60 7.24 -9.82
C GLY A 10 -39.73 8.18 -10.68
N GLU A 11 -38.70 8.77 -10.11
CA GLU A 11 -37.78 9.68 -10.79
C GLU A 11 -36.63 8.94 -11.49
N ASN A 12 -36.02 9.58 -12.49
CA ASN A 12 -34.92 9.00 -13.24
C ASN A 12 -33.56 9.19 -12.52
N TRP A 13 -33.34 8.44 -11.45
CA TRP A 13 -32.06 8.46 -10.72
C TRP A 13 -30.97 7.65 -11.41
N THR A 14 -29.73 8.12 -11.29
CA THR A 14 -28.56 7.29 -11.63
C THR A 14 -28.47 6.11 -10.67
N LEU A 15 -28.64 4.90 -11.21
CA LEU A 15 -28.56 3.65 -10.45
C LEU A 15 -27.12 3.12 -10.39
N MET A 16 -26.80 2.46 -9.29
CA MET A 16 -25.55 1.74 -9.11
C MET A 16 -25.48 0.55 -10.08
N LYS A 17 -24.40 0.48 -10.88
CA LYS A 17 -24.18 -0.64 -11.83
C LYS A 17 -23.41 -1.79 -11.21
N THR A 18 -22.50 -1.48 -10.28
CA THR A 18 -21.61 -2.46 -9.65
C THR A 18 -21.31 -2.00 -8.23
N ILE A 19 -21.30 -2.94 -7.29
CA ILE A 19 -20.87 -2.72 -5.92
C ILE A 19 -19.56 -3.45 -5.70
N SER A 20 -18.56 -2.73 -5.18
CA SER A 20 -17.30 -3.32 -4.71
C SER A 20 -17.38 -3.43 -3.20
N VAL A 21 -17.32 -4.65 -2.69
CA VAL A 21 -17.31 -4.95 -1.25
C VAL A 21 -16.01 -5.66 -0.91
N THR A 22 -15.55 -5.51 0.33
CA THR A 22 -14.40 -6.20 0.89
C THR A 22 -14.79 -6.88 2.18
N GLU A 23 -14.09 -7.95 2.53
CA GLU A 23 -14.16 -8.58 3.84
C GLU A 23 -13.43 -7.73 4.89
N TYR A 24 -13.32 -8.23 6.14
CA TYR A 24 -12.76 -7.43 7.22
C TYR A 24 -11.23 -7.45 7.23
N LEU A 25 -10.67 -6.30 7.63
CA LEU A 25 -9.30 -6.20 8.08
C LEU A 25 -9.28 -6.28 9.61
N ASN A 26 -8.71 -7.35 10.13
CA ASN A 26 -8.42 -7.59 11.53
C ASN A 26 -7.05 -6.99 11.90
N TYR A 27 -6.74 -6.92 13.20
CA TYR A 27 -5.48 -6.38 13.72
C TYR A 27 -4.79 -7.41 14.60
N GLU A 28 -3.62 -7.87 14.15
CA GLU A 28 -2.89 -9.01 14.71
C GLU A 28 -3.84 -10.21 14.88
N ASP A 29 -3.94 -10.76 16.09
CA ASP A 29 -4.78 -11.91 16.42
C ASP A 29 -6.24 -11.53 16.76
N GLY A 30 -6.65 -10.27 16.54
CA GLY A 30 -7.93 -9.76 17.01
C GLY A 30 -8.55 -8.64 16.17
N LYS A 31 -9.49 -7.91 16.77
CA LYS A 31 -10.20 -6.79 16.12
C LYS A 31 -9.69 -5.45 16.63
N PHE A 32 -9.75 -4.44 15.78
CA PHE A 32 -9.59 -3.05 16.19
C PHE A 32 -10.56 -2.70 17.33
N SER A 33 -10.05 -2.02 18.37
CA SER A 33 -10.85 -1.61 19.52
C SER A 33 -10.34 -0.30 20.10
N LYS A 34 -11.09 0.79 19.85
CA LYS A 34 -10.73 2.12 20.34
C LYS A 34 -10.77 2.21 21.86
N SER A 35 -11.76 1.59 22.51
CA SER A 35 -11.89 1.60 23.98
C SER A 35 -10.78 0.81 24.69
N LYS A 36 -10.23 -0.20 24.03
CA LYS A 36 -9.11 -1.00 24.55
C LYS A 36 -7.74 -0.52 24.07
N GLY A 37 -7.68 0.54 23.24
CA GLY A 37 -6.44 1.02 22.63
C GLY A 37 -5.76 -0.02 21.72
N VAL A 38 -6.53 -0.91 21.08
CA VAL A 38 -6.00 -1.96 20.22
C VAL A 38 -6.18 -1.57 18.76
N GLY A 39 -5.06 -1.47 18.04
CA GLY A 39 -5.02 -1.10 16.63
C GLY A 39 -4.44 0.29 16.38
N VAL A 40 -4.05 0.53 15.13
CA VAL A 40 -3.65 1.86 14.65
C VAL A 40 -4.86 2.50 13.97
N PHE A 41 -5.30 3.64 14.49
CA PHE A 41 -6.40 4.40 13.91
C PHE A 41 -5.86 5.55 13.05
N GLY A 42 -6.70 6.10 12.16
CA GLY A 42 -6.26 7.13 11.21
C GLY A 42 -5.60 8.36 11.85
N ASN A 43 -5.98 8.70 13.08
CA ASN A 43 -5.34 9.79 13.83
C ASN A 43 -3.96 9.42 14.38
N ASP A 44 -3.66 8.14 14.57
CA ASP A 44 -2.40 7.64 15.12
C ASP A 44 -1.34 7.49 14.02
N VAL A 45 -1.77 7.26 12.77
CA VAL A 45 -0.88 7.02 11.61
C VAL A 45 0.16 8.14 11.43
N LYS A 46 -0.24 9.40 11.63
CA LYS A 46 0.67 10.55 11.51
C LYS A 46 1.77 10.54 12.58
N ASP A 47 1.53 9.89 13.71
CA ASP A 47 2.43 9.87 14.87
C ASP A 47 3.39 8.67 14.81
N THR A 48 3.23 7.74 13.86
CA THR A 48 4.11 6.56 13.73
C THR A 48 5.43 6.85 13.01
N ASN A 49 5.57 8.02 12.38
CA ASN A 49 6.72 8.39 11.54
C ASN A 49 6.98 7.40 10.36
N ILE A 50 5.97 6.61 9.99
CA ILE A 50 6.02 5.74 8.82
C ILE A 50 5.41 6.51 7.62
N PRO A 51 6.10 6.57 6.46
CA PRO A 51 5.55 7.26 5.29
C PRO A 51 4.18 6.71 4.87
N VAL A 52 3.28 7.59 4.42
CA VAL A 52 1.89 7.22 4.05
C VAL A 52 1.86 6.21 2.89
N GLU A 53 2.86 6.23 2.03
CA GLU A 53 3.04 5.33 0.89
C GLU A 53 3.22 3.89 1.36
N VAL A 54 3.92 3.68 2.48
CA VAL A 54 4.11 2.35 3.07
C VAL A 54 2.78 1.78 3.54
N TRP A 55 1.97 2.60 4.23
CA TRP A 55 0.63 2.21 4.65
C TRP A 55 -0.26 1.87 3.46
N ARG A 56 -0.28 2.72 2.44
CA ARG A 56 -1.05 2.49 1.22
C ARG A 56 -0.64 1.21 0.53
N TYR A 57 0.66 0.99 0.37
CA TYR A 57 1.19 -0.22 -0.24
C TYR A 57 0.72 -1.46 0.53
N TYR A 58 0.99 -1.50 1.83
CA TYR A 58 0.68 -2.67 2.64
C TYR A 58 -0.81 -3.00 2.69
N LEU A 59 -1.67 -1.99 2.90
CA LEU A 59 -3.12 -2.18 2.99
C LEU A 59 -3.74 -2.59 1.65
N LEU A 60 -3.20 -2.12 0.51
CA LEU A 60 -3.67 -2.52 -0.81
C LEU A 60 -3.19 -3.92 -1.17
N THR A 61 -1.94 -4.26 -0.86
CA THR A 61 -1.40 -5.61 -1.08
C THR A 61 -2.12 -6.66 -0.23
N ASN A 62 -2.56 -6.29 0.97
CA ASN A 62 -3.33 -7.14 1.87
C ASN A 62 -4.83 -6.80 1.87
N ARG A 63 -5.36 -6.26 0.77
CA ARG A 63 -6.78 -5.91 0.69
C ARG A 63 -7.63 -7.18 0.89
N PRO A 64 -8.62 -7.20 1.80
CA PRO A 64 -9.47 -8.36 2.05
C PRO A 64 -10.49 -8.56 0.92
N GLU A 65 -10.06 -9.11 -0.22
CA GLU A 65 -10.90 -9.24 -1.42
C GLU A 65 -11.80 -10.48 -1.40
N VAL A 66 -11.32 -11.59 -0.84
CA VAL A 66 -12.00 -12.90 -0.86
C VAL A 66 -12.34 -13.38 0.54
N SER A 67 -11.46 -13.11 1.51
CA SER A 67 -11.62 -13.47 2.91
C SER A 67 -11.06 -12.37 3.79
N ASP A 68 -11.40 -12.44 5.08
CA ASP A 68 -10.77 -11.60 6.10
C ASP A 68 -9.23 -11.68 5.99
N THR A 69 -8.60 -10.55 6.29
CA THR A 69 -7.13 -10.43 6.40
C THR A 69 -6.78 -9.84 7.76
N SER A 70 -5.55 -10.03 8.22
CA SER A 70 -5.04 -9.41 9.44
C SER A 70 -3.87 -8.50 9.13
N PHE A 71 -3.92 -7.27 9.64
CA PHE A 71 -2.74 -6.43 9.74
C PHE A 71 -1.75 -7.05 10.74
N SER A 72 -0.48 -7.18 10.37
CA SER A 72 0.58 -7.49 11.32
C SER A 72 1.80 -6.60 11.13
N TRP A 73 2.38 -6.13 12.24
CA TRP A 73 3.62 -5.34 12.19
C TRP A 73 4.79 -6.12 11.58
N THR A 74 4.86 -7.41 11.86
CA THR A 74 5.93 -8.27 11.34
C THR A 74 5.83 -8.43 9.83
N ASP A 75 4.63 -8.62 9.31
CA ASP A 75 4.36 -8.70 7.87
C ASP A 75 4.54 -7.35 7.18
N LEU A 76 4.13 -6.24 7.81
CA LEU A 76 4.40 -4.88 7.31
C LEU A 76 5.89 -4.66 7.06
N GLN A 77 6.71 -4.97 8.07
CA GLN A 77 8.16 -4.81 7.97
C GLN A 77 8.75 -5.77 6.91
N ALA A 78 8.29 -7.01 6.87
CA ALA A 78 8.76 -8.02 5.91
C ALA A 78 8.48 -7.58 4.47
N LYS A 79 7.25 -7.12 4.15
CA LYS A 79 6.88 -6.65 2.81
C LYS A 79 7.61 -5.37 2.43
N LEU A 80 7.76 -4.42 3.35
CA LEU A 80 8.51 -3.21 3.07
C LEU A 80 9.97 -3.52 2.73
N ASN A 81 10.63 -4.38 3.51
CA ASN A 81 12.02 -4.73 3.24
C ASN A 81 12.17 -5.59 1.98
N GLY A 82 11.32 -6.61 1.83
CA GLY A 82 11.41 -7.56 0.73
C GLY A 82 10.99 -7.00 -0.61
N GLU A 83 9.85 -6.31 -0.65
CA GLU A 83 9.21 -5.90 -1.91
C GLU A 83 9.53 -4.45 -2.28
N LEU A 84 9.45 -3.52 -1.31
CA LEU A 84 9.72 -2.11 -1.59
C LEU A 84 11.22 -1.79 -1.61
N LEU A 85 11.97 -2.16 -0.58
CA LEU A 85 13.38 -1.80 -0.46
C LEU A 85 14.25 -2.66 -1.38
N ASN A 86 14.21 -3.98 -1.20
CA ASN A 86 15.14 -4.91 -1.87
C ASN A 86 14.82 -5.12 -3.35
N ASN A 87 13.56 -4.93 -3.76
CA ASN A 87 13.14 -5.11 -5.15
C ASN A 87 12.91 -3.76 -5.84
N LEU A 88 11.76 -3.11 -5.65
CA LEU A 88 11.41 -1.90 -6.41
C LEU A 88 12.43 -0.76 -6.22
N GLY A 89 12.75 -0.45 -4.96
CA GLY A 89 13.68 0.62 -4.60
C GLY A 89 15.09 0.34 -5.10
N ASN A 90 15.57 -0.89 -4.96
CA ASN A 90 16.87 -1.31 -5.50
C ASN A 90 16.90 -1.21 -7.04
N PHE A 91 15.85 -1.65 -7.73
CA PHE A 91 15.76 -1.53 -9.19
C PHE A 91 15.83 -0.06 -9.63
N VAL A 92 14.98 0.80 -9.06
CA VAL A 92 14.96 2.24 -9.36
C VAL A 92 16.32 2.87 -9.06
N ASN A 93 16.91 2.58 -7.89
CA ASN A 93 18.20 3.13 -7.50
C ASN A 93 19.32 2.70 -8.47
N ARG A 94 19.33 1.44 -8.92
CA ARG A 94 20.30 0.94 -9.91
C ARG A 94 20.15 1.65 -11.24
N VAL A 95 18.93 1.76 -11.76
CA VAL A 95 18.66 2.44 -13.04
C VAL A 95 19.09 3.89 -12.97
N LEU A 96 18.70 4.62 -11.92
CA LEU A 96 19.09 6.03 -11.74
C LEU A 96 20.60 6.18 -11.56
N SER A 97 21.25 5.28 -10.82
CA SER A 97 22.70 5.30 -10.63
C SER A 97 23.46 5.04 -11.94
N PHE A 98 22.93 4.20 -12.83
CA PHE A 98 23.53 4.00 -14.15
C PHE A 98 23.39 5.24 -15.04
N ILE A 99 22.25 5.94 -14.98
CA ILE A 99 22.03 7.18 -15.74
C ILE A 99 22.88 8.34 -15.19
N ALA A 100 22.97 8.46 -13.86
CA ALA A 100 23.66 9.56 -13.20
C ALA A 100 25.20 9.42 -13.22
N LYS A 101 25.74 8.28 -13.65
CA LYS A 101 27.19 8.10 -13.80
C LYS A 101 27.69 8.90 -15.00
N PRO A 102 28.57 9.90 -14.80
CA PRO A 102 29.16 10.64 -15.91
C PRO A 102 30.15 9.78 -16.72
N ASP A 103 30.22 10.03 -18.03
CA ASP A 103 31.03 9.26 -19.01
C ASP A 103 32.53 9.15 -18.66
N ASN A 104 33.05 10.08 -17.87
CA ASN A 104 34.47 10.12 -17.48
C ASN A 104 34.88 9.04 -16.47
N ALA A 105 33.94 8.21 -15.98
CA ALA A 105 34.25 7.08 -15.09
C ALA A 105 34.67 5.81 -15.85
N VAL A 106 34.51 5.76 -17.17
CA VAL A 106 35.05 4.69 -18.02
C VAL A 106 36.36 5.18 -18.61
N GLY A 107 37.42 5.08 -17.80
CA GLY A 107 38.78 5.32 -18.26
C GLY A 107 39.09 4.43 -19.45
N VAL A 108 39.07 5.00 -20.65
CA VAL A 108 39.77 4.44 -21.80
C VAL A 108 41.25 4.46 -21.41
N GLN A 109 41.79 3.32 -20.99
CA GLN A 109 43.23 3.12 -21.03
C GLN A 109 43.64 3.09 -22.51
N VAL A 110 43.85 4.27 -23.08
CA VAL A 110 44.66 4.40 -24.28
C VAL A 110 46.06 3.99 -23.84
N ARG A 111 46.44 2.76 -24.20
CA ARG A 111 47.83 2.31 -24.13
C ARG A 111 48.56 3.09 -25.21
N ASP A 112 49.22 4.18 -24.81
CA ASP A 112 50.19 4.85 -25.66
C ASP A 112 51.46 3.99 -25.75
N ILE A 113 51.96 3.91 -26.99
CA ILE A 113 53.13 3.18 -27.48
C ILE A 113 54.41 3.91 -27.04
#